data_AF-A0A163JA90-F1
#
_entry.id   AF-A0A163JA90-F1
#
_cell.length_a   1.000
_cell.length_b   1.000
_cell.length_c   1.000
_cell.angle_alpha   90.00
_cell.angle_beta   90.00
_cell.angle_gamma   90.00
#
_symmetry.space_group_name_H-M   'P 1'
#
loop_
_entity.id
_entity.type
_entity.pdbx_description
1 polymer ?
#
loop_
_entity_poly.entity_id
_entity_poly.type
_entity_poly.pdbx_seq_one_letter_code
_entity_poly.pdbx_strand_id
1 'polypeptide(L)'
;PFTCTKINVRQIPGFPQQYAEKFEAATQPMVFLHRNIHRLTEQIFSAPNLANDMILSSATAERYDEAVYDDLHTSGWWADIERETDGDVVVVPLMLSSDATLVSNNGKNKAWPIYLTIGNVPKDVRYKKDYRACKVLGFFPVITMATKT
;
A
#
# COMPACT_ATOMS: atom_id res chain seq x y z
N PRO A 1 3.66 -15.64 1.89
CA PRO A 1 2.66 -16.30 1.01
C PRO A 1 1.41 -15.42 0.91
N PHE A 2 0.58 -15.61 -0.11
CA PHE A 2 -0.74 -15.00 -0.17
C PHE A 2 -1.75 -15.81 0.63
N THR A 3 -2.66 -15.09 1.27
CA THR A 3 -3.81 -15.55 2.03
C THR A 3 -5.07 -15.04 1.34
N CYS A 4 -6.08 -15.89 1.23
CA CYS A 4 -7.39 -15.53 0.69
C CYS A 4 -8.38 -15.41 1.85
N THR A 5 -8.93 -14.21 2.04
CA THR A 5 -9.93 -13.94 3.08
C THR A 5 -11.26 -13.60 2.42
N LYS A 6 -12.32 -14.35 2.73
CA LYS A 6 -13.67 -14.04 2.25
C LYS A 6 -14.14 -12.72 2.87
N ILE A 7 -14.66 -11.83 2.04
CA ILE A 7 -15.27 -10.58 2.48
C ILE A 7 -16.75 -10.86 2.77
N ASN A 8 -17.17 -10.64 4.02
CA ASN A 8 -18.56 -10.74 4.43
C ASN A 8 -19.19 -9.34 4.38
N VAL A 9 -19.97 -9.04 3.34
CA VAL A 9 -20.58 -7.72 3.15
C VAL A 9 -21.54 -7.34 4.29
N ARG A 10 -22.11 -8.33 4.99
CA ARG A 10 -22.97 -8.09 6.14
C ARG A 10 -22.22 -7.58 7.37
N GLN A 11 -20.89 -7.72 7.39
CA GLN A 11 -20.03 -7.25 8.48
C GLN A 11 -19.32 -5.93 8.15
N ILE A 12 -19.51 -5.37 6.95
CA ILE A 12 -18.86 -4.13 6.54
C ILE A 12 -19.62 -2.93 7.11
N PRO A 13 -18.98 -2.07 7.92
CA PRO A 13 -19.58 -0.82 8.38
C PRO A 13 -20.01 0.06 7.20
N GLY A 14 -21.24 0.56 7.22
CA GLY A 14 -21.77 1.43 6.17
C GLY A 14 -22.27 0.71 4.90
N PHE A 15 -22.15 -0.62 4.81
CA PHE A 15 -22.76 -1.36 3.71
C PHE A 15 -24.29 -1.38 3.87
N PRO A 16 -25.09 -1.03 2.84
CA PRO A 16 -26.55 -1.01 2.94
C PRO A 16 -27.13 -2.43 3.09
N GLN A 17 -27.46 -2.81 4.32
CA GLN A 17 -27.81 -4.19 4.66
C GLN A 17 -29.07 -4.69 3.95
N GLN A 18 -30.01 -3.79 3.61
CA GLN A 18 -31.20 -4.15 2.83
C GLN A 18 -30.88 -4.70 1.43
N TYR A 19 -29.68 -4.45 0.91
CA TYR A 19 -29.25 -4.96 -0.40
C TYR A 19 -28.25 -6.12 -0.31
N ALA A 20 -27.85 -6.54 0.90
CA ALA A 20 -26.81 -7.56 1.08
C ALA A 20 -27.16 -8.90 0.42
N GLU A 21 -28.37 -9.39 0.64
CA GLU A 21 -28.83 -10.65 0.03
C GLU A 21 -28.85 -10.56 -1.50
N LYS A 22 -29.43 -9.48 -2.04
CA LYS A 22 -29.47 -9.24 -3.49
C LYS A 22 -28.07 -9.12 -4.09
N PHE A 23 -27.15 -8.46 -3.38
CA PHE A 23 -25.77 -8.29 -3.81
C PHE A 23 -25.03 -9.64 -3.84
N GLU A 24 -25.12 -10.43 -2.76
CA GLU A 24 -24.51 -11.76 -2.69
C GLU A 24 -25.09 -12.72 -3.73
N ALA A 25 -26.39 -12.66 -4.00
CA ALA A 25 -27.03 -13.47 -5.04
C ALA A 25 -26.60 -13.05 -6.46
N ALA A 26 -26.25 -11.78 -6.66
CA ALA A 26 -25.90 -11.23 -7.97
C ALA A 26 -24.41 -11.28 -8.29
N THR A 27 -23.54 -11.51 -7.30
CA THR A 27 -22.08 -11.40 -7.44
C THR A 27 -21.37 -12.70 -7.09
N GLN A 28 -20.20 -12.91 -7.67
CA GLN A 28 -19.30 -13.97 -7.19
C GLN A 28 -18.80 -13.65 -5.77
N PRO A 29 -18.45 -14.66 -4.96
CA PRO A 29 -17.92 -14.44 -3.62
C PRO A 29 -16.74 -13.47 -3.63
N MET A 30 -16.88 -12.36 -2.90
CA MET A 30 -15.80 -11.40 -2.77
C MET A 30 -14.69 -11.97 -1.88
N VAL A 31 -13.46 -11.91 -2.39
CA VAL A 31 -12.27 -12.35 -1.67
C VAL A 31 -11.22 -11.26 -1.68
N PHE A 32 -10.58 -11.06 -0.52
CA PHE A 32 -9.38 -10.26 -0.41
C PHE A 32 -8.17 -11.18 -0.46
N LEU A 33 -7.36 -11.04 -1.52
CA LEU A 33 -6.10 -11.76 -1.67
C LEU A 33 -4.97 -10.87 -1.15
N HIS A 34 -4.34 -11.25 -0.04
CA HIS A 34 -3.36 -10.39 0.65
C HIS A 34 -2.23 -11.19 1.29
N ARG A 35 -1.18 -10.50 1.71
CA ARG A 35 -0.05 -11.04 2.47
C ARG A 35 -0.01 -10.37 3.83
N ASN A 36 0.67 -11.00 4.78
CA ASN A 36 0.89 -10.42 6.10
C ASN A 36 1.74 -9.13 5.97
N ILE A 37 1.15 -7.99 6.33
CA ILE A 37 1.78 -6.67 6.20
C ILE A 37 3.06 -6.57 7.03
N HIS A 38 3.05 -7.05 8.27
CA HIS A 38 4.21 -7.04 9.16
C HIS A 38 5.39 -7.79 8.54
N ARG A 39 5.14 -9.00 8.02
CA ARG A 39 6.17 -9.81 7.35
C ARG A 39 6.76 -9.11 6.13
N LEU A 40 5.95 -8.39 5.36
CA LEU A 40 6.46 -7.64 4.21
C LEU A 40 7.26 -6.41 4.64
N THR A 41 6.81 -5.69 5.67
CA THR A 41 7.55 -4.58 6.26
C THR A 41 8.91 -5.05 6.77
N GLU A 42 8.98 -6.15 7.53
CA GLU A 42 10.23 -6.76 7.99
C GLU A 42 11.17 -7.08 6.81
N GLN A 43 10.64 -7.65 5.73
CA GLN A 43 11.43 -7.98 4.54
C GLN A 43 12.00 -6.76 3.81
N ILE A 44 11.26 -5.65 3.80
CA ILE A 44 11.73 -4.40 3.20
C ILE A 44 12.79 -3.78 4.10
N PHE A 45 12.49 -3.64 5.39
CA PHE A 45 13.36 -3.02 6.37
C PHE A 45 14.71 -3.77 6.54
N SER A 46 14.69 -5.11 6.48
CA SER A 46 15.90 -5.94 6.59
C SER A 46 16.70 -6.07 5.29
N ALA A 47 16.31 -5.39 4.22
CA ALA A 47 16.98 -5.53 2.92
C ALA A 47 18.37 -4.85 2.95
N PRO A 48 19.48 -5.59 2.80
CA PRO A 48 20.83 -5.05 3.02
C PRO A 48 21.23 -3.98 1.99
N ASN A 49 20.68 -4.10 0.79
CA ASN A 49 20.80 -3.14 -0.30
C ASN A 49 20.14 -1.78 0.00
N LEU A 50 19.28 -1.68 1.01
CA LEU A 50 18.70 -0.40 1.45
C LEU A 50 19.48 0.28 2.57
N ALA A 51 20.38 -0.44 3.25
CA ALA A 51 20.97 0.02 4.51
C ALA A 51 21.64 1.41 4.43
N ASN A 52 22.29 1.71 3.30
CA ASN A 52 23.00 2.98 3.11
C ASN A 52 22.13 4.10 2.52
N ASP A 53 20.93 3.78 2.05
CA ASP A 53 20.07 4.72 1.31
C ASP A 53 18.82 5.13 2.12
N MET A 54 18.59 4.55 3.30
CA MET A 54 17.42 4.88 4.11
C MET A 54 17.50 6.28 4.74
N ILE A 55 16.40 7.00 4.66
CA ILE A 55 16.20 8.29 5.33
C ILE A 55 15.67 8.05 6.75
N LEU A 56 16.34 8.65 7.72
CA LEU A 56 16.10 8.37 9.15
C LEU A 56 15.43 9.52 9.90
N SER A 57 15.42 10.73 9.33
CA SER A 57 14.82 11.91 9.94
C SER A 57 14.10 12.77 8.90
N SER A 58 13.17 13.60 9.35
CA SER A 58 12.62 14.65 8.51
C SER A 58 13.70 15.67 8.08
N ALA A 59 13.44 16.38 6.99
CA ALA A 59 14.27 17.46 6.50
C ALA A 59 13.41 18.55 5.86
N THR A 60 13.92 19.77 5.80
CA THR A 60 13.33 20.83 4.96
C THR A 60 13.99 20.79 3.58
N ALA A 61 13.19 21.01 2.53
CA ALA A 61 13.68 21.17 1.17
C ALA A 61 13.09 22.46 0.59
N GLU A 62 13.91 23.25 -0.10
CA GLU A 62 13.53 24.52 -0.70
C GLU A 62 14.01 24.58 -2.15
N ARG A 63 13.20 25.18 -3.03
CA ARG A 63 13.55 25.44 -4.42
C ARG A 63 12.93 26.76 -4.85
N TYR A 64 13.77 27.70 -5.29
CA TYR A 64 13.33 29.06 -5.65
C TYR A 64 12.60 29.79 -4.51
N ASP A 65 13.15 29.70 -3.30
CA ASP A 65 12.56 30.28 -2.07
C ASP A 65 11.17 29.73 -1.70
N GLU A 66 10.77 28.58 -2.29
CA GLU A 66 9.53 27.87 -1.97
C GLU A 66 9.82 26.49 -1.36
N ALA A 67 9.05 26.12 -0.34
CA ALA A 67 9.13 24.80 0.28
C ALA A 67 8.74 23.68 -0.71
N VAL A 68 9.52 22.60 -0.72
CA VAL A 68 9.34 21.44 -1.59
C VAL A 68 8.92 20.23 -0.77
N TYR A 69 7.80 19.62 -1.16
CA TYR A 69 7.22 18.45 -0.51
C TYR A 69 7.16 17.26 -1.47
N ASP A 70 8.33 16.80 -1.91
CA ASP A 70 8.44 15.85 -3.03
C ASP A 70 8.72 14.40 -2.61
N ASP A 71 9.04 14.19 -1.34
CA ASP A 71 9.18 12.89 -0.69
C ASP A 71 8.72 12.97 0.78
N LEU A 72 8.50 11.83 1.42
CA LEU A 72 7.86 11.80 2.74
C LEU A 72 8.69 12.49 3.82
N HIS A 73 10.02 12.35 3.80
CA HIS A 73 10.89 13.01 4.78
C HIS A 73 10.92 14.53 4.65
N THR A 74 10.59 15.07 3.47
CA THR A 74 10.41 16.52 3.26
C THR A 74 9.03 17.01 3.61
N SER A 75 8.09 16.11 3.90
CA SER A 75 6.71 16.45 4.22
C SER A 75 6.57 17.03 5.63
N GLY A 76 5.63 17.97 5.79
CA GLY A 76 5.27 18.48 7.12
C GLY A 76 4.80 17.37 8.06
N TRP A 77 4.11 16.35 7.54
CA TRP A 77 3.60 15.24 8.36
C TRP A 77 4.70 14.48 9.11
N TRP A 78 5.83 14.18 8.46
CA TRP A 78 6.92 13.47 9.16
C TRP A 78 7.53 14.38 10.24
N ALA A 79 7.79 15.65 9.92
CA ALA A 79 8.31 16.62 10.89
C ALA A 79 7.36 16.83 12.09
N ASP A 80 6.04 16.81 11.86
CA ASP A 80 5.04 16.88 12.93
C ASP A 80 5.14 15.67 13.86
N ILE A 81 5.19 14.45 13.30
CA ILE A 81 5.32 13.22 14.10
C ILE A 81 6.60 13.21 14.92
N GLU A 82 7.73 13.63 14.35
CA GLU A 82 9.00 13.71 15.09
C GLU A 82 8.95 14.74 16.23
N ARG A 83 8.27 15.87 16.04
CA ARG A 83 8.09 16.87 17.11
C ARG A 83 7.14 16.41 18.22
N GLU A 84 6.17 15.57 17.87
CA GLU A 84 5.20 14.99 18.82
C GLU A 84 5.77 13.79 19.60
N THR A 85 6.94 13.27 19.22
CA THR A 85 7.60 12.17 19.91
C THR A 85 8.74 12.66 20.80
N ASP A 86 8.80 12.14 22.03
CA ASP A 86 9.90 12.43 22.95
C ASP A 86 11.13 11.56 22.63
N GLY A 87 12.29 12.19 22.43
CA GLY A 87 13.61 11.51 22.40
C GLY A 87 14.12 11.08 21.01
N ASP A 88 15.06 10.13 21.01
CA ASP A 88 15.73 9.58 19.81
C ASP A 88 14.88 8.49 19.12
N VAL A 89 13.75 8.88 18.54
CA VAL A 89 12.85 7.97 17.80
C VAL A 89 13.08 8.09 16.30
N VAL A 90 13.16 6.96 15.60
CA VAL A 90 13.11 6.89 14.13
C VAL A 90 11.70 6.53 13.70
N VAL A 91 11.05 7.42 12.95
CA VAL A 91 9.75 7.14 12.36
C VAL A 91 9.92 6.20 11.17
N VAL A 92 9.12 5.13 11.12
CA VAL A 92 9.07 4.19 9.99
C VAL A 92 7.69 4.20 9.35
N PRO A 93 7.42 5.11 8.40
CA PRO A 93 6.11 5.23 7.80
C PRO A 93 5.81 4.04 6.88
N LEU A 94 4.60 3.47 6.97
CA LEU A 94 4.13 2.49 6.00
C LEU A 94 3.35 3.21 4.89
N MET A 95 3.81 3.06 3.66
CA MET A 95 3.16 3.66 2.49
C MET A 95 2.47 2.58 1.66
N LEU A 96 1.18 2.81 1.40
CA LEU A 96 0.36 2.00 0.51
C LEU A 96 0.07 2.78 -0.78
N SER A 97 0.19 2.12 -1.91
CA SER A 97 -0.24 2.67 -3.19
C SER A 97 -0.97 1.61 -4.00
N SER A 98 -1.81 2.05 -4.93
CA SER A 98 -2.53 1.15 -5.82
C SER A 98 -2.67 1.81 -7.18
N ASP A 99 -2.51 1.01 -8.23
CA ASP A 99 -2.79 1.40 -9.60
C ASP A 99 -3.37 0.22 -10.38
N ALA A 100 -4.24 0.49 -11.34
CA ALA A 100 -4.83 -0.53 -12.20
C ALA A 100 -3.76 -1.08 -13.15
N THR A 101 -3.43 -2.36 -13.03
CA THR A 101 -2.43 -3.01 -13.90
C THR A 101 -3.08 -4.03 -14.84
N LEU A 102 -2.58 -4.10 -16.07
CA LEU A 102 -2.94 -5.14 -17.03
C LEU A 102 -2.19 -6.42 -16.66
N VAL A 103 -2.92 -7.49 -16.33
CA VAL A 103 -2.30 -8.79 -15.97
C VAL A 103 -2.15 -9.73 -17.16
N SER A 104 -2.61 -9.34 -18.34
CA SER A 104 -2.51 -10.12 -19.57
C SER A 104 -2.14 -9.27 -20.78
N ASN A 105 -1.31 -9.85 -21.67
CA ASN A 105 -0.88 -9.21 -22.93
C ASN A 105 -2.05 -8.94 -23.90
N ASN A 106 -3.20 -9.58 -23.68
CA ASN A 106 -4.42 -9.34 -24.46
C ASN A 106 -5.26 -8.16 -23.92
N GLY A 107 -4.82 -7.47 -22.87
CA GLY A 107 -5.43 -6.25 -22.33
C GLY A 107 -6.79 -6.43 -21.64
N LYS A 108 -7.31 -7.65 -21.57
CA LYS A 108 -8.66 -7.94 -21.05
C LYS A 108 -8.72 -8.11 -19.55
N ASN A 109 -7.64 -8.60 -18.94
CA ASN A 109 -7.61 -8.86 -17.51
C ASN A 109 -6.90 -7.72 -16.80
N LYS A 110 -7.59 -7.11 -15.84
CA LYS A 110 -7.07 -6.06 -14.97
C LYS A 110 -7.02 -6.54 -13.53
N ALA A 111 -6.01 -6.10 -12.81
CA ALA A 111 -5.96 -6.25 -11.36
C ALA A 111 -5.59 -4.90 -10.74
N TRP A 112 -5.92 -4.74 -9.46
CA TRP A 112 -5.61 -3.55 -8.67
C TRP A 112 -4.71 -3.98 -7.51
N PRO A 113 -3.40 -4.16 -7.75
CA PRO A 113 -2.45 -4.46 -6.70
C PRO A 113 -2.38 -3.32 -5.69
N ILE A 114 -2.36 -3.70 -4.43
CA ILE A 114 -1.98 -2.83 -3.31
C ILE A 114 -0.48 -3.07 -3.12
N TYR A 115 0.33 -2.06 -3.36
CA TYR A 115 1.77 -2.07 -3.10
C TYR A 115 2.05 -1.52 -1.71
N LEU A 116 3.06 -2.09 -1.06
CA LEU A 116 3.60 -1.67 0.22
C LEU A 116 5.07 -1.31 0.04
N THR A 117 5.46 -0.20 0.65
CA THR A 117 6.84 0.22 0.87
C THR A 117 6.92 0.94 2.22
N ILE A 118 8.13 1.21 2.70
CA ILE A 118 8.35 2.13 3.82
C ILE A 118 8.73 3.52 3.30
N GLY A 119 8.35 4.56 4.03
CA GLY A 119 8.62 5.97 3.69
C GLY A 119 10.09 6.36 3.79
N ASN A 120 10.87 5.60 4.56
CA ASN A 120 12.32 5.76 4.69
C ASN A 120 13.07 5.44 3.40
N VAL A 121 12.45 4.79 2.42
CA VAL A 121 13.09 4.52 1.13
C VAL A 121 12.91 5.75 0.22
N PRO A 122 14.00 6.38 -0.25
CA PRO A 122 13.94 7.51 -1.16
C PRO A 122 13.10 7.21 -2.40
N LYS A 123 12.36 8.20 -2.89
CA LYS A 123 11.46 8.04 -4.04
C LYS A 123 12.14 7.53 -5.31
N ASP A 124 13.40 7.89 -5.54
CA ASP A 124 14.18 7.48 -6.71
C ASP A 124 14.66 6.03 -6.62
N VAL A 125 14.69 5.46 -5.40
CA VAL A 125 15.11 4.08 -5.10
C VAL A 125 13.91 3.14 -4.98
N ARG A 126 12.78 3.63 -4.47
CA ARG A 126 11.56 2.88 -4.10
C ARG A 126 11.09 1.83 -5.11
N TYR A 127 11.16 2.14 -6.40
CA TYR A 127 10.69 1.26 -7.47
C TYR A 127 11.80 0.61 -8.29
N LYS A 128 13.07 0.81 -7.92
CA LYS A 128 14.20 0.14 -8.57
C LYS A 128 14.19 -1.36 -8.21
N LYS A 129 14.28 -2.21 -9.24
CA LYS A 129 14.21 -3.68 -9.09
C LYS A 129 15.29 -4.23 -8.17
N ASP A 130 16.48 -3.67 -8.23
CA ASP A 130 17.64 -4.13 -7.46
C ASP A 130 17.46 -3.89 -5.96
N TYR A 131 16.65 -2.90 -5.59
CA TYR A 131 16.36 -2.54 -4.21
C TYR A 131 15.26 -3.38 -3.57
N ARG A 132 14.31 -3.88 -4.39
CA ARG A 132 13.19 -4.71 -3.93
C ARG A 132 12.39 -4.09 -2.77
N ALA A 133 12.40 -2.75 -2.67
CA ALA A 133 11.80 -1.97 -1.60
C ALA A 133 10.26 -1.91 -1.68
N CYS A 134 9.71 -2.13 -2.87
CA CYS A 134 8.26 -2.20 -3.10
C CYS A 134 7.79 -3.65 -3.20
N LYS A 135 6.74 -4.01 -2.48
CA LYS A 135 6.16 -5.35 -2.42
C LYS A 135 4.64 -5.30 -2.63
N VAL A 136 4.07 -6.23 -3.39
CA VAL A 136 2.60 -6.36 -3.54
C VAL A 136 1.95 -6.85 -2.24
N LEU A 137 1.36 -5.99 -1.42
CA LEU A 137 0.63 -6.40 -0.22
C LEU A 137 -0.56 -7.30 -0.55
N GLY A 138 -1.33 -6.95 -1.58
CA GLY A 138 -2.55 -7.66 -1.92
C GLY A 138 -3.15 -7.16 -3.22
N PHE A 139 -4.39 -7.55 -3.48
CA PHE A 139 -5.18 -7.07 -4.61
C PHE A 139 -6.54 -6.63 -4.11
N PHE A 140 -7.02 -5.46 -4.56
CA PHE A 140 -8.38 -5.06 -4.28
C PHE A 140 -9.37 -6.08 -4.89
N PRO A 141 -10.47 -6.38 -4.18
CA PRO A 141 -11.51 -7.26 -4.70
C PRO A 141 -12.20 -6.61 -5.89
N VAL A 142 -12.39 -7.38 -6.96
CA VAL A 142 -13.14 -6.95 -8.14
C VAL A 142 -14.55 -7.56 -8.07
N ILE A 143 -15.57 -6.70 -8.10
CA ILE A 143 -16.96 -7.15 -8.12
C ILE A 143 -17.24 -7.73 -9.50
N THR A 144 -17.48 -9.05 -9.53
CA THR A 144 -17.83 -9.78 -10.75
C THR A 144 -19.24 -10.31 -10.59
N MET A 145 -20.08 -10.11 -11.60
CA MET A 145 -21.45 -10.62 -11.59
C MET A 145 -21.44 -12.15 -11.72
N ALA A 146 -22.33 -12.82 -11.00
CA ALA A 146 -22.55 -14.25 -11.20
C ALA A 146 -23.21 -14.47 -12.58
N THR A 147 -22.65 -15.36 -13.39
CA THR A 147 -23.26 -15.75 -14.67
C THR A 147 -24.56 -16.48 -14.38
N LYS A 148 -25.70 -15.99 -14.89
CA LYS A 148 -26.94 -16.78 -14.88
C LYS A 148 -26.75 -17.95 -15.86
N THR A 149 -26.57 -19.15 -15.31
CA THR A 149 -26.78 -20.41 -16.05
C THR A 149 -28.24 -20.60 -16.38
#